data_AF-A0A2E6U5L9-F1
#
_entry.id   AF-A0A2E6U5L9-F1
#
_cell.length_a   1.000
_cell.length_b   1.000
_cell.length_c   1.000
_cell.angle_alpha   90.00
_cell.angle_beta   90.00
_cell.angle_gamma   90.00
#
_symmetry.space_group_name_H-M   'P 1'
#
loop_
_entity.id
_entity.type
_entity.pdbx_description
1 polymer ?
#
loop_
_entity_poly.entity_id
_entity_poly.type
_entity_poly.pdbx_seq_one_letter_code
_entity_poly.pdbx_strand_id
1 'polypeptide(L)'
;MNPMLTALLEFNQAFEIPKLDAPGLGPDDLAELRVKLLREEVEEYAQALADGDLVEVLDALADIGYILAGSVINHGLHGLYDEAFAEVHRSNMAKLVDGKVLRREDGKVMKPEGWTPPELGAILAKHMEEQA
;
A
#
# COMPACT_ATOMS: atom_id res chain seq x y z
N MET A 1 5.38 -13.37 1.94
CA MET A 1 4.12 -12.67 2.23
C MET A 1 4.39 -11.66 3.33
N ASN A 2 4.05 -10.40 3.06
CA ASN A 2 4.09 -9.30 4.01
C ASN A 2 3.59 -9.72 5.41
N PRO A 3 4.29 -9.37 6.51
CA PRO A 3 3.81 -9.64 7.86
C PRO A 3 2.44 -9.00 8.17
N MET A 4 2.17 -7.79 7.66
CA MET A 4 0.87 -7.12 7.87
C MET A 4 -0.25 -7.88 7.15
N LEU A 5 -0.02 -8.32 5.91
CA LEU A 5 -1.02 -9.13 5.19
C LEU A 5 -1.25 -10.48 5.87
N THR A 6 -0.20 -11.08 6.42
CA THR A 6 -0.32 -12.34 7.17
C THR A 6 -1.20 -12.17 8.41
N ALA A 7 -0.96 -11.10 9.19
CA ALA A 7 -1.75 -10.80 10.38
C ALA A 7 -3.22 -10.49 10.05
N LEU A 8 -3.48 -9.77 8.96
CA LEU A 8 -4.86 -9.46 8.55
C LEU A 8 -5.60 -10.65 7.93
N LEU A 9 -4.88 -11.58 7.29
CA LEU A 9 -5.48 -12.85 6.85
C LEU A 9 -5.88 -13.71 8.05
N GLU A 10 -5.03 -13.77 9.08
CA GLU A 10 -5.35 -14.44 10.35
C GLU A 10 -6.57 -13.79 11.02
N PHE A 11 -6.61 -12.46 11.09
CA PHE A 11 -7.77 -11.71 11.58
C PHE A 11 -9.04 -12.04 10.79
N ASN A 12 -9.00 -11.93 9.45
CA ASN A 12 -10.17 -12.24 8.63
C ASN A 12 -10.66 -13.68 8.83
N GLN A 13 -9.74 -14.64 8.98
CA GLN A 13 -10.09 -16.03 9.27
C GLN A 13 -10.74 -16.18 10.65
N ALA A 14 -10.19 -15.56 11.69
CA ALA A 14 -10.70 -15.65 13.05
C ALA A 14 -12.08 -14.97 13.21
N PHE A 15 -12.33 -13.91 12.44
CA PHE A 15 -13.57 -13.11 12.49
C PHE A 15 -14.55 -13.44 11.35
N GLU A 16 -14.28 -14.49 10.56
CA GLU A 16 -15.10 -14.94 9.44
C GLU A 16 -15.41 -13.83 8.42
N ILE A 17 -14.45 -12.92 8.21
CA ILE A 17 -14.56 -11.81 7.28
C ILE A 17 -14.26 -12.31 5.86
N PRO A 18 -15.19 -12.15 4.90
CA PRO A 18 -14.96 -12.59 3.53
C PRO A 18 -13.87 -11.75 2.85
N LYS A 19 -13.15 -12.38 1.92
CA LYS A 19 -12.18 -11.72 1.03
C LYS A 19 -12.49 -12.08 -0.42
N LEU A 20 -11.97 -11.28 -1.36
CA LEU A 20 -11.94 -11.69 -2.75
C LEU A 20 -10.82 -12.71 -2.98
N ASP A 21 -11.10 -13.73 -3.79
CA ASP A 21 -10.12 -14.76 -4.16
C ASP A 21 -9.28 -14.36 -5.37
N ALA A 22 -9.71 -13.36 -6.13
CA ALA A 22 -8.99 -12.78 -7.25
C ALA A 22 -9.05 -11.25 -7.22
N PRO A 23 -8.10 -10.54 -7.86
CA PRO A 23 -8.12 -9.08 -7.96
C PRO A 23 -9.46 -8.52 -8.44
N GLY A 24 -10.02 -7.56 -7.71
CA GLY A 24 -11.30 -6.95 -8.05
C GLY A 24 -11.66 -5.75 -7.19
N LEU A 25 -12.68 -5.00 -7.63
CA LEU A 25 -13.17 -3.82 -6.90
C LEU A 25 -13.98 -4.19 -5.65
N GLY A 26 -14.66 -5.35 -5.68
CA GLY A 26 -15.58 -5.75 -4.62
C GLY A 26 -16.88 -4.92 -4.63
N PRO A 27 -17.71 -5.05 -3.59
CA PRO A 27 -18.89 -4.22 -3.39
C PRO A 27 -18.55 -2.74 -3.15
N ASP A 28 -19.35 -1.82 -3.70
CA ASP A 28 -19.11 -0.37 -3.59
C ASP A 28 -19.11 0.11 -2.14
N ASP A 29 -20.03 -0.38 -1.31
CA ASP A 29 -20.14 -0.04 0.11
C ASP A 29 -18.89 -0.44 0.89
N LEU A 30 -18.29 -1.58 0.56
CA LEU A 30 -17.05 -2.05 1.17
C LEU A 30 -15.85 -1.19 0.73
N ALA A 31 -15.77 -0.83 -0.56
CA ALA A 31 -14.73 0.06 -1.07
C ALA A 31 -14.82 1.47 -0.43
N GLU A 32 -16.03 2.02 -0.34
CA GLU A 32 -16.29 3.30 0.34
C GLU A 32 -15.90 3.25 1.82
N LEU A 33 -16.25 2.17 2.53
CA LEU A 33 -15.87 1.96 3.92
C LEU A 33 -14.35 1.94 4.09
N ARG A 34 -13.61 1.23 3.24
CA ARG A 34 -12.14 1.18 3.31
C ARG A 34 -11.50 2.54 3.09
N VAL A 35 -12.00 3.31 2.12
CA VAL A 35 -11.52 4.68 1.88
C VAL A 35 -11.83 5.59 3.06
N LYS A 36 -13.01 5.46 3.67
CA LYS A 36 -13.39 6.22 4.86
C LYS A 36 -12.44 5.93 6.03
N LEU A 37 -12.22 4.65 6.37
CA LEU A 37 -11.35 4.26 7.48
C LEU A 37 -9.91 4.78 7.25
N LEU A 38 -9.35 4.61 6.05
CA LEU A 38 -8.01 5.14 5.74
C LEU A 38 -7.92 6.67 5.91
N ARG A 39 -9.00 7.41 5.67
CA ARG A 39 -9.02 8.87 5.89
C ARG A 39 -9.03 9.20 7.38
N GLU A 40 -9.84 8.48 8.16
CA GLU A 40 -9.91 8.63 9.62
C GLU A 40 -8.51 8.44 10.24
N GLU A 41 -7.81 7.34 9.93
CA GLU A 41 -6.46 7.09 10.49
C GLU A 41 -5.42 8.15 10.09
N VAL A 42 -5.53 8.71 8.88
CA VAL A 42 -4.64 9.78 8.41
C VAL A 42 -4.93 11.10 9.12
N GLU A 43 -6.19 11.38 9.44
CA GLU A 43 -6.58 12.55 10.24
C GLU A 43 -6.05 12.42 11.68
N GLU A 44 -6.14 11.23 12.28
CA GLU A 44 -5.57 10.94 13.60
C GLU A 44 -4.04 11.10 13.62
N TYR A 45 -3.34 10.58 12.61
CA TYR A 45 -1.90 10.80 12.45
C TYR A 45 -1.54 12.29 12.35
N ALA A 46 -2.32 13.07 11.58
CA ALA A 46 -2.09 14.51 11.45
C ALA A 46 -2.31 15.25 12.77
N GLN A 47 -3.32 14.86 13.55
CA GLN A 47 -3.60 15.41 14.86
C GLN A 47 -2.48 15.07 15.87
N ALA A 48 -2.05 13.82 15.92
CA ALA A 48 -0.94 13.38 16.78
C ALA A 48 0.37 14.15 16.50
N LEU A 49 0.67 14.42 15.23
CA LEU A 49 1.79 15.28 14.84
C LEU A 49 1.63 16.72 15.33
N ALA A 50 0.42 17.30 15.21
CA ALA A 50 0.14 18.65 15.67
C ALA A 50 0.27 18.79 17.20
N ASP A 51 -0.10 17.74 17.92
CA ASP A 51 -0.03 17.69 19.38
C ASP A 51 1.38 17.31 19.89
N GLY A 52 2.27 16.85 19.01
CA GLY A 52 3.62 16.42 19.37
C GLY A 52 3.64 15.11 20.18
N ASP A 53 2.61 14.29 20.03
CA ASP A 53 2.46 13.03 20.75
C ASP A 53 3.02 11.87 19.94
N LEU A 54 4.22 11.42 20.30
CA LEU A 54 4.91 10.35 19.58
C LEU A 54 4.23 8.98 19.77
N VAL A 55 3.50 8.77 20.87
CA VAL A 55 2.79 7.51 21.12
C VAL A 55 1.60 7.41 20.19
N GLU A 56 0.79 8.47 20.11
CA GLU A 56 -0.35 8.54 19.20
C GLU A 56 0.11 8.54 17.72
N VAL A 57 1.28 9.11 17.41
CA VAL A 57 1.88 8.97 16.07
C VAL A 57 2.19 7.50 15.74
N LEU A 58 2.75 6.75 16.70
CA LEU A 58 3.04 5.33 16.48
C LEU A 58 1.76 4.52 16.32
N ASP A 59 0.73 4.82 17.10
CA ASP A 59 -0.58 4.18 17.05
C ASP A 59 -1.25 4.38 15.68
N ALA A 60 -1.43 5.64 15.27
CA ALA A 60 -2.05 5.96 13.99
C ALA A 60 -1.28 5.39 12.78
N LEU A 61 0.06 5.33 12.83
CA LEU A 61 0.84 4.68 11.77
C LEU A 61 0.65 3.16 11.73
N ALA A 62 0.46 2.52 12.89
CA ALA A 62 0.15 1.10 12.97
C ALA A 62 -1.25 0.82 12.41
N ASP A 63 -2.24 1.66 12.75
CA ASP A 63 -3.62 1.53 12.28
C ASP A 63 -3.75 1.78 10.77
N ILE A 64 -3.05 2.78 10.23
CA ILE A 64 -2.93 2.96 8.77
C ILE A 64 -2.41 1.67 8.11
N GLY A 65 -1.37 1.05 8.68
CA GLY A 65 -0.82 -0.20 8.18
C GLY A 65 -1.83 -1.34 8.23
N TYR A 66 -2.61 -1.42 9.31
CA TYR A 66 -3.64 -2.44 9.54
C TYR A 66 -4.79 -2.32 8.54
N ILE A 67 -5.34 -1.11 8.38
CA ILE A 67 -6.44 -0.83 7.46
C ILE A 67 -5.98 -0.96 5.99
N LEU A 68 -4.74 -0.56 5.68
CA LEU A 68 -4.16 -0.76 4.35
C LEU A 68 -4.05 -2.24 4.00
N ALA A 69 -3.54 -3.07 4.91
CA ALA A 69 -3.44 -4.52 4.71
C ALA A 69 -4.83 -5.15 4.49
N GLY A 70 -5.82 -4.75 5.29
CA GLY A 70 -7.22 -5.18 5.09
C GLY A 70 -7.79 -4.74 3.74
N SER A 71 -7.44 -3.55 3.26
CA SER A 71 -7.85 -3.04 1.94
C SER A 71 -7.24 -3.85 0.79
N VAL A 72 -5.95 -4.19 0.90
CA VAL A 72 -5.26 -5.06 -0.07
C VAL A 72 -5.93 -6.43 -0.16
N ILE A 73 -6.29 -7.02 0.97
CA ILE A 73 -6.97 -8.33 1.02
C ILE A 73 -8.38 -8.24 0.44
N ASN A 74 -9.14 -7.20 0.78
CA ASN A 74 -10.50 -6.98 0.25
C ASN A 74 -10.51 -6.86 -1.27
N HIS A 75 -9.48 -6.27 -1.87
CA HIS A 75 -9.32 -6.19 -3.31
C HIS A 75 -8.74 -7.47 -3.95
N GLY A 76 -8.48 -8.53 -3.19
CA GLY A 76 -7.88 -9.75 -3.70
C GLY A 76 -6.41 -9.58 -4.14
N LEU A 77 -5.75 -8.49 -3.72
CA LEU A 77 -4.39 -8.14 -4.16
C LEU A 77 -3.28 -8.76 -3.30
N HIS A 78 -3.63 -9.47 -2.22
CA HIS A 78 -2.68 -10.04 -1.26
C HIS A 78 -1.66 -11.01 -1.89
N GLY A 79 -2.01 -11.65 -3.02
CA GLY A 79 -1.11 -12.53 -3.77
C GLY A 79 -0.03 -11.81 -4.58
N LEU A 80 -0.20 -10.52 -4.91
CA LEU A 80 0.73 -9.74 -5.75
C LEU A 80 1.26 -8.46 -5.10
N TYR A 81 0.75 -8.10 -3.92
CA TYR A 81 1.09 -6.82 -3.27
C TYR A 81 2.58 -6.69 -2.94
N ASP A 82 3.24 -7.78 -2.51
CA ASP A 82 4.68 -7.78 -2.24
C ASP A 82 5.49 -7.47 -3.51
N GLU A 83 5.10 -8.04 -4.65
CA GLU A 83 5.73 -7.79 -5.95
C GLU A 83 5.47 -6.34 -6.43
N ALA A 84 4.23 -5.85 -6.28
CA ALA A 84 3.88 -4.48 -6.59
C ALA A 84 4.68 -3.46 -5.75
N PHE A 85 4.81 -3.70 -4.44
CA PHE A 85 5.61 -2.86 -3.55
C PHE A 85 7.09 -2.89 -3.93
N ALA A 86 7.65 -4.07 -4.21
CA ALA A 86 9.03 -4.22 -4.66
C ALA A 86 9.28 -3.48 -5.98
N GLU A 87 8.34 -3.48 -6.92
CA GLU A 87 8.46 -2.77 -8.20
C GLU A 87 8.38 -1.24 -8.03
N VAL A 88 7.50 -0.75 -7.15
CA VAL A 88 7.49 0.66 -6.76
C VAL A 88 8.81 1.05 -6.10
N HIS A 89 9.34 0.21 -5.20
CA HIS A 89 10.62 0.44 -4.55
C HIS A 89 11.77 0.46 -5.56
N ARG A 90 11.85 -0.51 -6.48
CA ARG A 90 12.83 -0.55 -7.58
C ARG A 90 12.79 0.73 -8.38
N SER A 91 11.61 1.16 -8.83
CA SER A 91 11.47 2.39 -9.62
C SER A 91 11.87 3.63 -8.81
N ASN A 92 11.60 3.68 -7.51
CA ASN A 92 12.03 4.79 -6.66
C ASN A 92 13.55 4.82 -6.47
N MET A 93 14.19 3.68 -6.21
CA MET A 93 15.63 3.59 -6.04
C MET A 93 16.40 3.84 -7.34
N ALA A 94 15.81 3.52 -8.50
CA ALA A 94 16.36 3.84 -9.81
C ALA A 94 16.45 5.35 -10.11
N LYS A 95 15.93 6.22 -9.22
CA LYS A 95 16.08 7.68 -9.33
C LYS A 95 17.43 8.19 -8.82
N LEU A 96 18.25 7.32 -8.23
CA LEU A 96 19.59 7.64 -7.76
C LEU A 96 20.58 7.71 -8.94
N VAL A 97 21.40 8.76 -8.96
CA VAL A 97 22.58 8.91 -9.81
C VAL A 97 23.77 9.05 -8.87
N ASP A 98 24.74 8.14 -8.97
CA ASP A 98 25.90 8.07 -8.07
C ASP A 98 25.52 8.09 -6.57
N GLY A 99 24.44 7.36 -6.23
CA GLY A 99 23.94 7.26 -4.85
C GLY A 99 23.19 8.50 -4.34
N LYS A 100 22.93 9.49 -5.20
CA LYS A 100 22.23 10.74 -4.84
C LYS A 100 21.00 10.97 -5.71
N VAL A 101 19.99 11.57 -5.10
CA VAL A 101 18.80 12.00 -5.83
C VAL A 101 19.04 13.39 -6.42
N LEU A 102 18.79 13.54 -7.73
CA LEU A 102 18.73 14.86 -8.37
C LEU A 102 17.39 15.53 -8.01
N ARG A 103 17.41 16.76 -7.51
CA ARG A 103 16.21 17.51 -7.11
C ARG A 103 16.13 18.84 -7.87
N ARG A 104 14.91 19.27 -8.16
CA ARG A 104 14.60 20.62 -8.62
C ARG A 104 14.56 21.61 -7.45
N GLU A 105 14.51 22.90 -7.78
CA GLU A 105 14.38 24.00 -6.80
C GLU A 105 13.12 23.87 -5.93
N ASP A 106 12.05 23.25 -6.44
CA ASP A 106 10.81 22.96 -5.70
C ASP A 106 10.93 21.71 -4.78
N GLY A 107 12.12 21.11 -4.68
CA GLY A 107 12.38 19.90 -3.91
C GLY A 107 11.98 18.60 -4.61
N LYS A 108 11.36 18.67 -5.80
CA LYS A 108 10.88 17.49 -6.53
C LYS A 108 12.03 16.64 -7.02
N VAL A 109 11.95 15.35 -6.70
CA VAL A 109 12.87 14.33 -7.19
C VAL A 109 12.76 14.20 -8.71
N MET A 110 13.90 14.26 -9.39
CA MET A 110 14.03 14.10 -10.83
C MET A 110 14.25 12.65 -11.21
N LYS A 111 13.83 12.31 -12.43
CA LYS A 111 14.02 11.00 -13.04
C LYS A 111 15.27 11.07 -13.92
N PRO A 112 16.29 10.23 -13.71
CA PRO A 112 17.48 10.22 -14.55
C PRO A 112 17.22 9.60 -15.92
N GLU A 113 18.20 9.73 -16.81
CA GLU A 113 18.20 9.04 -18.10
C GLU A 113 18.12 7.50 -17.90
N GLY A 114 17.31 6.82 -18.72
CA GLY A 114 17.09 5.38 -18.62
C GLY A 114 16.18 4.93 -17.47
N TRP A 115 15.65 5.85 -16.65
CA TRP A 115 14.67 5.51 -15.61
C TRP A 115 13.36 4.97 -16.20
N THR A 116 12.79 3.95 -15.57
CA THR A 116 11.47 3.39 -15.91
C THR A 116 10.46 3.51 -14.77
N PRO A 117 9.19 3.84 -15.06
CA PRO A 117 8.11 3.80 -14.08
C PRO A 117 7.88 2.36 -13.55
N PRO A 118 7.16 2.21 -12.43
CA PRO A 118 6.78 0.89 -11.94
C PRO A 118 5.73 0.26 -12.88
N GLU A 119 5.98 -0.97 -13.33
CA GLU A 119 5.12 -1.69 -14.30
C GLU A 119 4.00 -2.50 -13.61
N LEU A 120 3.17 -1.82 -12.81
CA LEU A 120 2.12 -2.48 -12.01
C LEU A 120 1.03 -3.16 -12.86
N GLY A 121 0.75 -2.63 -14.05
CA GLY A 121 -0.21 -3.24 -14.97
C GLY A 121 0.25 -4.61 -15.48
N ALA A 122 1.55 -4.78 -15.74
CA ALA A 122 2.11 -6.05 -16.18
C ALA A 122 2.09 -7.10 -15.06
N ILE A 123 2.39 -6.68 -13.82
CA ILE A 123 2.29 -7.55 -12.62
C ILE A 123 0.85 -8.04 -12.45
N LEU A 124 -0.13 -7.13 -12.52
CA LEU A 124 -1.54 -7.48 -12.40
C LEU A 124 -1.98 -8.44 -13.52
N ALA A 125 -1.64 -8.14 -14.77
CA ALA A 125 -2.02 -8.97 -15.91
C ALA A 125 -1.44 -10.39 -15.81
N LYS A 126 -0.15 -10.52 -15.50
CA LYS A 126 0.51 -11.81 -15.28
C LYS A 126 -0.15 -12.60 -14.16
N HIS A 127 -0.45 -11.96 -13.04
CA HIS A 127 -1.12 -12.61 -11.92
C HIS A 127 -2.51 -13.14 -12.30
N MET A 128 -3.27 -12.36 -13.07
CA MET A 128 -4.59 -12.77 -13.55
C MET A 128 -4.53 -13.93 -14.56
N GLU A 129 -3.48 -14.00 -15.40
CA GLU A 129 -3.26 -15.12 -16.33
C GLU A 129 -2.88 -16.42 -15.61
N GLU A 130 -2.09 -16.35 -14.53
CA GLU A 130 -1.67 -17.53 -13.74
C GLU A 130 -2.82 -18.15 -12.93
N GLN A 131 -3.92 -17.43 -12.73
CA GLN A 131 -5.12 -17.88 -12.01
C GLN A 131 -6.27 -18.33 -12.92
N ALA A 132 -6.11 -18.24 -14.24
CA ALA A 132 -7.10 -18.68 -15.24
C ALA A 132 -6.94 -20.16 -15.61
#